data_AF-A0AAN7N344-F1
#
_entry.id   AF-A0AAN7N344-F1
#
_cell.length_a   1.000
_cell.length_b   1.000
_cell.length_c   1.000
_cell.angle_alpha   90.00
_cell.angle_beta   90.00
_cell.angle_gamma   90.00
#
_symmetry.space_group_name_H-M   'P 1'
#
loop_
_entity.id
_entity.type
_entity.pdbx_description
1 polymer ?
#
loop_
_entity_poly.entity_id
_entity_poly.type
_entity_poly.pdbx_seq_one_letter_code
_entity_poly.pdbx_strand_id
1 'polypeptide(L)'
;MSLQDAPGGFFQLPPGDPFPERVTVAWLSVLALAFALVCDPQENLSLAEITLRRLAPRLLASLRLLGPGADVLLRPETADLLLDRLLPHGQMLFLNERFLQAMDRETGAKASR
;
A
#
# COMPACT_ATOMS: atom_id res chain seq x y z
N MET A 1 7.44 16.80 4.29
CA MET A 1 6.04 16.60 3.85
C MET A 1 5.51 15.40 4.62
N SER A 2 4.38 15.53 5.31
CA SER A 2 3.79 14.36 5.98
C SER A 2 3.29 13.40 4.91
N LEU A 3 3.53 12.10 5.07
CA LEU A 3 2.95 11.06 4.20
C LEU A 3 1.42 11.08 4.20
N GLN A 4 0.80 11.66 5.23
CA GLN A 4 -0.64 11.85 5.31
C GLN A 4 -1.16 12.86 4.28
N ASP A 5 -0.35 13.87 3.93
CA ASP A 5 -0.68 14.94 2.99
C ASP A 5 -0.19 14.65 1.56
N ALA A 6 0.28 13.43 1.32
CA ALA A 6 0.73 13.01 0.00
C ALA A 6 -0.45 13.14 -1.01
N PRO A 7 -0.19 13.68 -2.22
CA PRO A 7 -1.19 13.78 -3.27
C PRO A 7 -1.77 12.41 -3.61
N GLY A 8 -3.07 12.35 -3.77
CA GLY A 8 -3.77 11.11 -4.09
C GLY A 8 -5.19 11.38 -4.54
N GLY A 9 -5.87 10.32 -4.97
CA GLY A 9 -7.25 10.41 -5.40
C GLY A 9 -7.71 9.12 -6.07
N PHE A 10 -8.74 9.25 -6.90
CA PHE A 10 -9.35 8.12 -7.61
C PHE A 10 -9.47 8.42 -9.09
N PHE A 11 -9.31 7.39 -9.92
CA PHE A 11 -9.72 7.41 -11.31
C PHE A 11 -10.32 6.07 -11.70
N GLN A 12 -11.06 6.02 -12.80
CA GLN A 12 -11.68 4.78 -13.30
C GLN A 12 -10.91 4.24 -14.50
N LEU A 13 -10.79 2.92 -14.55
CA LEU A 13 -10.31 2.20 -15.73
C LEU A 13 -11.50 1.55 -16.43
N PRO A 14 -11.63 1.67 -17.76
CA PRO A 14 -12.66 0.96 -18.50
C PRO A 14 -12.41 -0.56 -18.44
N PRO A 15 -13.46 -1.38 -18.70
CA PRO A 15 -13.29 -2.82 -18.89
C PRO A 15 -12.27 -3.13 -20.00
N GLY A 16 -11.44 -4.15 -19.80
CA GLY A 16 -10.40 -4.56 -20.74
C GLY A 16 -9.52 -5.66 -20.16
N ASP A 17 -8.38 -5.92 -20.80
CA ASP A 17 -7.34 -6.76 -20.19
C ASP A 17 -6.48 -5.86 -19.27
N PRO A 18 -6.29 -6.17 -17.96
CA PRO A 18 -6.65 -7.41 -17.25
C PRO A 18 -7.98 -7.38 -16.47
N PHE A 19 -8.73 -6.28 -16.50
CA PHE A 19 -9.94 -6.10 -15.68
C PHE A 19 -11.23 -6.31 -16.50
N PRO A 20 -11.96 -7.42 -16.31
CA PRO A 20 -13.15 -7.73 -17.11
C PRO A 20 -14.30 -6.73 -16.90
N GLU A 21 -14.28 -6.00 -15.79
CA GLU A 21 -15.25 -4.97 -15.44
C GLU A 21 -14.57 -3.61 -15.24
N ARG A 22 -15.39 -2.57 -15.11
CA ARG A 22 -14.89 -1.23 -14.78
C ARG A 22 -14.40 -1.23 -13.34
N VAL A 23 -13.14 -0.88 -13.12
CA VAL A 23 -12.55 -0.78 -11.78
C VAL A 23 -12.24 0.66 -11.42
N THR A 24 -12.20 0.95 -10.12
CA THR A 24 -11.75 2.25 -9.60
C THR A 24 -10.38 2.09 -8.98
N VAL A 25 -9.43 2.92 -9.37
CA VAL A 25 -8.06 2.91 -8.85
C VAL A 25 -7.92 4.03 -7.82
N ALA A 26 -7.72 3.66 -6.56
CA ALA A 26 -7.23 4.58 -5.54
C ALA A 26 -5.72 4.71 -5.70
N TRP A 27 -5.19 5.93 -5.71
CA TRP A 27 -3.76 6.16 -5.88
C TRP A 27 -3.21 7.18 -4.89
N LEU A 28 -1.92 7.05 -4.60
CA LEU A 28 -1.15 7.95 -3.73
C LEU A 28 0.24 8.13 -4.32
N SER A 29 0.71 9.37 -4.45
CA SER A 29 2.06 9.69 -4.90
C SER A 29 2.92 10.15 -3.73
N VAL A 30 4.07 9.50 -3.55
CA VAL A 30 5.06 9.86 -2.54
C VAL A 30 6.43 9.95 -3.20
N LEU A 31 6.99 11.17 -3.22
CA LEU A 31 8.27 11.46 -3.87
C LEU A 31 8.25 11.04 -5.35
N ALA A 32 9.07 10.06 -5.75
CA ALA A 32 9.16 9.55 -7.13
C ALA A 32 8.37 8.25 -7.34
N LEU A 33 7.50 7.87 -6.39
CA LEU A 33 6.78 6.60 -6.39
C LEU A 33 5.28 6.84 -6.36
N ALA A 34 4.53 5.98 -7.06
CA ALA A 34 3.08 5.91 -6.97
C ALA A 34 2.66 4.56 -6.41
N PHE A 35 1.74 4.58 -5.47
CA PHE A 35 1.04 3.41 -4.97
C PHE A 35 -0.37 3.42 -5.53
N ALA A 36 -0.85 2.26 -5.97
CA ALA A 36 -2.20 2.12 -6.52
C ALA A 36 -2.88 0.88 -5.92
N LEU A 37 -4.16 1.03 -5.58
CA LEU A 37 -5.05 -0.06 -5.20
C LEU A 37 -6.21 -0.10 -6.19
N VAL A 38 -6.29 -1.18 -6.95
CA VAL A 38 -7.39 -1.40 -7.89
C VAL A 38 -8.54 -2.01 -7.13
N CYS A 39 -9.70 -1.35 -7.19
CA CYS A 39 -10.87 -1.73 -6.43
C CYS A 39 -12.02 -2.17 -7.36
N ASP A 40 -12.67 -3.26 -7.00
CA ASP A 40 -13.87 -3.74 -7.68
C ASP A 40 -15.06 -2.77 -7.46
N PRO A 41 -16.10 -2.79 -8.32
CA PRO A 41 -17.23 -1.85 -8.25
C PRO A 41 -17.95 -1.78 -6.90
N GLN A 42 -17.92 -2.87 -6.13
CA GLN A 42 -18.65 -2.99 -4.86
C GLN A 42 -17.80 -2.63 -3.63
N GLU A 43 -16.50 -2.38 -3.83
CA GLU A 43 -15.59 -2.10 -2.74
C GLU A 43 -15.74 -0.69 -2.17
N ASN A 44 -15.40 -0.55 -0.89
CA ASN A 44 -15.51 0.72 -0.19
C ASN A 44 -14.31 1.62 -0.52
N LEU A 45 -14.51 2.61 -1.40
CA LEU A 45 -13.45 3.52 -1.84
C LEU A 45 -12.82 4.34 -0.69
N SER A 46 -13.61 4.74 0.30
CA SER A 46 -13.08 5.46 1.47
C SER A 46 -12.14 4.57 2.29
N LEU A 47 -12.48 3.28 2.43
CA LEU A 47 -11.61 2.31 3.07
C LEU A 47 -10.36 2.04 2.23
N ALA A 48 -10.48 2.00 0.90
CA ALA A 48 -9.36 1.82 -0.02
C ALA A 48 -8.32 2.93 0.13
N GLU A 49 -8.75 4.19 0.15
CA GLU A 49 -7.85 5.32 0.36
C GLU A 49 -7.18 5.28 1.73
N ILE A 50 -7.93 5.03 2.80
CA ILE A 50 -7.37 4.92 4.16
C ILE A 50 -6.35 3.78 4.22
N THR A 51 -6.67 2.64 3.62
CA THR A 51 -5.78 1.48 3.54
C THR A 51 -4.50 1.85 2.80
N LEU A 52 -4.60 2.47 1.62
CA LEU A 52 -3.45 2.89 0.81
C LEU A 52 -2.55 3.89 1.57
N ARG A 53 -3.14 4.89 2.23
CA ARG A 53 -2.41 5.87 3.06
C ARG A 53 -1.70 5.22 4.25
N ARG A 54 -2.22 4.11 4.78
CA ARG A 54 -1.59 3.33 5.85
C ARG A 54 -0.53 2.36 5.33
N LEU A 55 -0.71 1.80 4.13
CA LEU A 55 0.25 0.90 3.50
C LEU A 55 1.52 1.61 3.04
N ALA A 56 1.38 2.76 2.38
CA ALA A 56 2.48 3.43 1.70
C ALA A 56 3.70 3.72 2.62
N PRO A 57 3.55 4.30 3.83
CA PRO A 57 4.69 4.48 4.74
C PRO A 57 5.44 3.19 5.08
N ARG A 58 4.70 2.08 5.23
CA ARG A 58 5.24 0.77 5.64
C ARG A 58 5.97 0.09 4.50
N LEU A 59 5.42 0.18 3.28
CA LEU A 59 6.08 -0.29 2.07
C LEU A 59 7.37 0.49 1.82
N LEU A 60 7.32 1.83 1.90
CA LEU A 60 8.51 2.68 1.75
C LEU A 60 9.61 2.33 2.74
N ALA A 61 9.25 2.15 4.02
CA ALA A 61 10.21 1.81 5.07
C ALA A 61 10.79 0.39 4.88
N SER A 62 9.94 -0.61 4.65
CA SER A 62 10.35 -2.02 4.64
C SER A 62 11.09 -2.42 3.37
N LEU A 63 10.72 -1.82 2.23
CA LEU A 63 11.34 -2.06 0.94
C LEU A 63 12.53 -1.13 0.67
N ARG A 64 12.82 -0.18 1.58
CA ARG A 64 13.90 0.82 1.47
C ARG A 64 13.87 1.57 0.13
N LEU A 65 12.68 1.86 -0.39
CA LEU A 65 12.45 2.42 -1.74
C LEU A 65 13.06 3.81 -1.99
N LEU A 66 13.61 4.44 -0.94
CA LEU A 66 14.14 5.81 -0.96
C LEU A 66 15.53 5.93 -0.31
N GLY A 67 16.19 4.81 -0.01
CA GLY A 67 17.51 4.79 0.64
C GLY A 67 18.69 4.78 -0.35
N PRO A 68 19.92 5.11 0.09
CA PRO A 68 21.11 4.91 -0.72
C PRO A 68 21.27 3.42 -1.08
N GLY A 69 21.52 3.13 -2.37
CA GLY A 69 21.45 1.77 -2.90
C GLY A 69 20.04 1.34 -3.36
N ALA A 70 19.14 2.31 -3.59
CA ALA A 70 17.82 2.09 -4.19
C ALA A 70 17.87 1.68 -5.68
N ASP A 71 18.87 0.89 -6.08
CA ASP A 71 18.77 -0.04 -7.22
C ASP A 71 17.78 -1.16 -6.85
N VAL A 72 16.62 -0.81 -6.26
CA VAL A 72 15.66 -1.71 -5.62
C VAL A 72 15.12 -2.62 -6.71
N LEU A 73 15.77 -3.77 -6.87
CA LEU A 73 15.05 -4.99 -7.14
C LEU A 73 13.94 -5.00 -6.09
N LEU A 74 12.70 -4.78 -6.55
CA LEU A 74 11.51 -5.00 -5.76
C LEU A 74 11.79 -6.27 -4.96
N ARG A 75 11.63 -6.23 -3.64
CA ARG A 75 11.79 -7.41 -2.80
C ARG A 75 10.41 -8.05 -2.71
N PRO A 76 9.96 -8.81 -3.75
CA PRO A 76 8.59 -9.28 -3.80
C PRO A 76 8.24 -10.07 -2.54
N GLU A 77 9.18 -10.85 -2.00
CA GLU A 77 8.95 -11.64 -0.78
C GLU A 77 8.67 -10.75 0.43
N THR A 78 9.31 -9.58 0.51
CA THR A 78 9.07 -8.62 1.60
C THR A 78 7.75 -7.88 1.40
N ALA A 79 7.38 -7.58 0.15
CA ALA A 79 6.10 -6.99 -0.18
C ALA A 79 4.96 -7.98 0.11
N ASP A 80 5.08 -9.24 -0.32
CA ASP A 80 4.12 -10.31 -0.11
C ASP A 80 3.85 -10.53 1.38
N LEU A 81 4.89 -10.63 2.21
CA LEU A 81 4.75 -10.78 3.66
C LEU A 81 4.02 -9.61 4.32
N LEU A 82 4.16 -8.40 3.80
CA LEU A 82 3.43 -7.22 4.29
C LEU A 82 1.98 -7.23 3.83
N LEU A 83 1.74 -7.58 2.57
CA LEU A 83 0.41 -7.67 1.98
C LEU A 83 -0.40 -8.79 2.64
N ASP A 84 0.18 -9.95 2.91
CA ASP A 84 -0.46 -11.05 3.64
C ASP A 84 -0.99 -10.63 5.03
N ARG A 85 -0.39 -9.61 5.63
CA ARG A 85 -0.80 -9.11 6.95
C ARG A 85 -1.77 -7.93 6.89
N LEU A 86 -1.56 -7.02 5.94
CA LEU A 86 -2.28 -5.75 5.86
C LEU A 86 -3.45 -5.79 4.87
N LEU A 87 -3.36 -6.66 3.87
CA LEU A 87 -4.31 -6.83 2.79
C LEU A 87 -4.40 -8.33 2.39
N PRO A 88 -4.72 -9.23 3.34
CA PRO A 88 -4.73 -10.67 3.09
C PRO A 88 -5.69 -11.00 1.95
N HIS A 89 -5.18 -11.67 0.92
CA HIS A 89 -5.96 -12.02 -0.28
C HIS A 89 -6.65 -10.81 -0.96
N GLY A 90 -6.09 -9.60 -0.81
CA GLY A 90 -6.70 -8.37 -1.34
C GLY A 90 -7.79 -7.76 -0.45
N GLN A 91 -8.13 -8.38 0.69
CA GLN A 91 -9.19 -7.89 1.56
C GLN A 91 -8.73 -6.68 2.38
N MET A 92 -9.47 -5.58 2.26
CA MET A 92 -9.24 -4.39 3.07
C MET A 92 -9.67 -4.62 4.52
N LEU A 93 -8.70 -4.60 5.43
CA LEU A 93 -8.94 -4.73 6.87
C LEU A 93 -9.16 -3.37 7.54
N PHE A 94 -9.85 -3.38 8.68
CA PHE A 94 -9.87 -2.21 9.55
C PHE A 94 -8.53 -2.07 10.30
N LEU A 95 -7.60 -1.36 9.69
CA LEU A 95 -6.24 -1.17 10.19
C LEU A 95 -6.16 -0.15 11.34
N ASN A 96 -6.71 -0.47 12.52
CA ASN A 96 -6.68 0.46 13.64
C ASN A 96 -5.24 0.79 14.12
N GLU A 97 -5.06 1.92 14.81
CA GLU A 97 -3.74 2.39 15.26
C GLU A 97 -3.00 1.39 16.14
N ARG A 98 -3.70 0.62 16.97
CA ARG A 98 -3.07 -0.39 17.85
C ARG A 98 -2.50 -1.55 17.04
N PHE A 99 -3.24 -2.02 16.04
CA PHE A 99 -2.81 -3.07 15.12
C PHE A 99 -1.59 -2.61 14.30
N LEU A 100 -1.68 -1.40 13.75
CA LEU A 100 -0.58 -0.78 13.02
C LEU A 100 0.70 -0.64 13.87
N GLN A 101 0.58 -0.19 15.12
CA GLN A 101 1.72 -0.08 16.04
C GLN A 101 2.32 -1.44 16.42
N ALA A 102 1.49 -2.46 16.64
CA ALA A 102 1.96 -3.82 16.92
C ALA A 102 2.75 -4.37 15.73
N MET A 103 2.25 -4.14 14.52
CA MET A 103 2.95 -4.51 13.29
C MET A 103 4.29 -3.78 13.12
N ASP A 104 4.32 -2.46 13.32
CA ASP A 104 5.54 -1.66 13.16
C ASP A 104 6.64 -2.09 14.14
N ARG A 105 6.27 -2.57 15.33
CA ARG A 105 7.21 -3.15 16.30
C ARG A 105 7.81 -4.46 15.81
N GLU A 106 7.02 -5.33 15.18
CA GLU A 106 7.51 -6.61 14.65
C GLU A 106 8.46 -6.42 13.46
N THR A 107 8.17 -5.46 12.56
CA THR A 107 9.05 -5.13 11.43
C THR A 107 10.31 -4.42 11.88
N GLY A 108 10.23 -3.50 12.85
CA GLY A 108 11.40 -2.85 13.46
C GLY A 108 12.31 -3.83 14.21
N ALA A 109 11.73 -4.81 14.92
CA ALA A 109 12.49 -5.84 15.64
C ALA A 109 13.28 -6.76 14.68
N LYS A 110 12.76 -7.02 13.47
CA LYS A 110 13.47 -7.80 12.43
C LYS A 110 14.55 -7.00 11.70
N ALA A 111 14.47 -5.67 11.67
CA ALA A 111 15.47 -4.82 11.01
C ALA A 111 16.74 -4.58 11.85
N SER A 112 16.74 -4.97 13.14
CA SER A 112 17.88 -4.82 14.07
C SER A 112 18.65 -6.13 14.32
N ARG A 113 18.46 -7.13 13.46
CA ARG A 113 19.22 -8.40 13.43
C ARG A 113 19.88 -8.54 12.07
#